data_AF-A0A379FF17-F1
#
_entry.id   AF-A0A379FF17-F1
#
_cell.length_a   1.000
_cell.length_b   1.000
_cell.length_c   1.000
_cell.angle_alpha   90.00
_cell.angle_beta   90.00
_cell.angle_gamma   90.00
#
_symmetry.space_group_name_H-M   'P 1'
#
loop_
_entity.id
_entity.type
_entity.pdbx_description
1 polymer ?
#
loop_
_entity_poly.entity_id
_entity_poly.type
_entity_poly.pdbx_seq_one_letter_code
_entity_poly.pdbx_strand_id
1 'polypeptide(L)' 'MIGNNGLTEGVLAEIEIALAHHELIKVKIAGEDRDVKNLIVAAIVRESGAQNVQVIGKMVVLYRPF' A
#
# COMPACT_ATOMS: atom_id res chain seq x y z
N MET A 1 2.45 6.31 -5.47
CA MET A 1 3.50 6.51 -4.44
C MET A 1 2.85 7.24 -3.28
N ILE A 2 3.12 6.84 -2.03
CA ILE A 2 2.65 7.51 -0.82
C ILE A 2 3.73 8.50 -0.38
N GLY A 3 3.39 9.79 -0.37
CA GLY A 3 4.29 10.88 0.03
C GLY A 3 4.22 11.21 1.52
N ASN A 4 4.77 12.36 1.92
CA ASN A 4 4.82 12.79 3.34
C ASN A 4 3.44 12.98 3.98
N ASN A 5 2.39 13.17 3.19
CA ASN A 5 1.01 13.28 3.69
C ASN A 5 0.42 11.91 4.10
N GLY A 6 1.17 10.83 3.96
CA GLY A 6 0.75 9.49 4.36
C GLY A 6 -0.39 8.94 3.49
N LEU A 7 -1.14 7.99 4.06
CA LEU A 7 -2.29 7.36 3.42
C LEU A 7 -3.51 8.28 3.52
N THR A 8 -3.84 8.94 2.41
CA THR A 8 -5.08 9.73 2.27
C THR A 8 -6.16 8.92 1.56
N GLU A 9 -7.41 9.37 1.61
CA GLU A 9 -8.52 8.74 0.88
C GLU A 9 -8.24 8.64 -0.63
N GLY A 10 -7.69 9.69 -1.24
CA GLY A 10 -7.33 9.67 -2.66
C GLY A 10 -6.24 8.63 -2.98
N VAL A 11 -5.24 8.48 -2.10
CA VAL A 11 -4.21 7.44 -2.27
C VAL A 11 -4.82 6.04 -2.13
N LEU A 12 -5.75 5.85 -1.21
CA LEU A 12 -6.45 4.57 -1.04
C LEU A 12 -7.30 4.24 -2.27
N ALA A 13 -8.04 5.22 -2.82
CA ALA A 13 -8.83 5.03 -4.04
C ALA A 13 -7.96 4.62 -5.25
N GLU A 14 -6.77 5.22 -5.40
CA GLU A 14 -5.82 4.82 -6.45
C GLU A 14 -5.28 3.39 -6.23
N ILE A 15 -5.06 2.99 -4.97
CA ILE A 15 -4.65 1.62 -4.64
C ILE A 15 -5.77 0.63 -4.99
N GLU A 16 -7.03 0.96 -4.68
CA GLU A 16 -8.21 0.15 -5.03
C GLU A 16 -8.32 -0.08 -6.53
N ILE A 17 -8.22 1.01 -7.31
CA ILE A 17 -8.24 0.95 -8.77
C ILE A 17 -7.07 0.08 -9.26
N ALA A 18 -5.85 0.31 -8.78
CA ALA A 18 -4.69 -0.44 -9.23
C ALA A 18 -4.80 -1.95 -8.91
N LEU A 19 -5.28 -2.32 -7.71
CA LEU A 19 -5.53 -3.71 -7.34
C LEU A 19 -6.60 -4.34 -8.21
N ALA A 20 -7.68 -3.62 -8.52
CA ALA A 20 -8.75 -4.12 -9.38
C ALA A 20 -8.32 -4.34 -10.85
N HIS A 21 -7.25 -3.68 -11.32
CA HIS A 21 -6.77 -3.87 -12.70
C HIS A 21 -5.62 -4.86 -12.81
N HIS A 22 -4.82 -5.01 -11.76
CA HIS A 22 -3.53 -5.70 -11.85
C HIS A 22 -3.40 -6.88 -10.90
N GLU A 23 -4.29 -7.02 -9.90
CA GLU A 23 -4.24 -7.96 -8.77
C GLU A 23 -3.00 -7.79 -7.88
N LEU A 24 -1.81 -7.76 -8.47
CA LEU A 24 -0.49 -7.57 -7.86
C LEU A 24 0.08 -6.20 -8.21
N ILE A 25 0.28 -5.36 -7.20
CA ILE A 25 0.84 -4.01 -7.38
C ILE A 25 2.05 -3.78 -6.47
N LYS A 26 2.88 -2.80 -6.84
CA LYS A 26 3.99 -2.35 -6.02
C LYS A 26 3.81 -0.87 -5.67
N VAL A 27 3.71 -0.57 -4.37
CA VAL A 27 3.51 0.78 -3.84
C VAL A 27 4.78 1.25 -3.15
N LYS A 28 5.29 2.42 -3.53
CA LYS A 28 6.38 3.09 -2.83
C LYS A 28 5.82 3.93 -1.68
N ILE A 29 6.32 3.74 -0.46
CA ILE A 29 6.01 4.54 0.74
C ILE A 29 7.25 5.38 1.08
N ALA A 30 7.12 6.70 0.99
CA ALA A 30 8.16 7.63 1.40
C ALA A 30 8.27 7.71 2.93
N GLY A 31 9.47 8.01 3.44
CA GLY A 31 9.77 8.01 4.88
C GLY A 31 10.79 6.94 5.26
N GLU A 32 11.46 7.14 6.40
CA GLU A 32 12.51 6.24 6.90
C GLU A 32 12.08 5.51 8.18
N ASP A 33 11.01 5.98 8.81
CA ASP A 33 10.44 5.34 9.99
C ASP A 33 9.75 4.02 9.61
N ARG A 34 10.29 2.92 10.12
CA ARG A 34 9.81 1.57 9.86
C ARG A 34 8.44 1.33 10.50
N ASP A 35 8.17 1.90 11.67
CA ASP A 35 6.93 1.67 12.41
C ASP A 35 5.78 2.42 11.76
N VAL A 36 6.00 3.66 11.33
CA VAL A 36 5.02 4.43 10.54
C VAL A 36 4.70 3.69 9.23
N LYS A 37 5.71 3.16 8.55
CA LYS A 37 5.49 2.37 7.33
C LYS A 37 4.64 1.13 7.61
N ASN A 38 4.92 0.40 8.69
CA ASN A 38 4.14 -0.79 9.06
C ASN A 38 2.68 -0.42 9.36
N LEU A 39 2.42 0.70 10.02
CA LEU A 39 1.07 1.22 10.26
C LEU A 39 0.34 1.55 8.96
N ILE A 40 1.02 2.21 8.01
CA ILE A 40 0.45 2.50 6.69
C ILE A 40 0.10 1.20 5.95
N VAL A 41 1.01 0.22 5.92
CA VAL A 41 0.76 -1.06 5.25
C VAL A 41 -0.42 -1.81 5.89
N ALA A 42 -0.48 -1.84 7.23
CA ALA A 42 -1.59 -2.46 7.95
C ALA A 42 -2.93 -1.77 7.64
N ALA A 43 -2.94 -0.44 7.54
CA ALA A 43 -4.13 0.29 7.12
C ALA A 43 -4.55 -0.07 5.69
N ILE A 44 -3.63 -0.07 4.72
CA ILE A 44 -3.95 -0.44 3.33
C ILE A 44 -4.53 -1.85 3.25
N VAL A 45 -3.90 -2.82 3.91
CA VAL A 45 -4.36 -4.23 3.94
C VAL A 45 -5.77 -4.32 4.53
N ARG A 46 -6.03 -3.60 5.63
CA ARG A 46 -7.35 -3.60 6.27
C ARG A 46 -8.44 -2.99 5.39
N GLU A 47 -8.19 -1.82 4.80
CA GLU A 47 -9.21 -1.11 4.01
C GLU A 47 -9.44 -1.77 2.64
N SER A 48 -8.39 -2.32 2.02
CA SER A 48 -8.48 -2.92 0.68
C SER A 48 -8.77 -4.41 0.65
N GLY A 49 -8.57 -5.12 1.76
CA GLY A 49 -8.60 -6.58 1.78
C GLY A 49 -7.46 -7.23 0.98
N ALA A 50 -6.47 -6.46 0.51
CA ALA A 50 -5.29 -7.00 -0.13
C ALA A 50 -4.36 -7.65 0.89
N GLN A 51 -3.54 -8.60 0.43
CA GLN A 51 -2.48 -9.23 1.21
C GLN A 51 -1.15 -8.51 0.98
N ASN A 52 -0.41 -8.27 2.05
CA ASN A 52 0.97 -7.82 1.95
C ASN A 52 1.88 -9.01 1.63
N VAL A 53 2.37 -9.07 0.39
CA VAL A 53 3.26 -10.14 -0.08
C VAL A 53 4.69 -9.90 0.40
N GLN A 54 5.16 -8.66 0.32
CA GLN A 54 6.55 -8.34 0.64
C GLN A 54 6.76 -6.85 0.91
N VAL A 55 7.69 -6.54 1.81
CA VAL A 55 8.23 -5.19 2.01
C VAL A 55 9.73 -5.21 1.70
N ILE A 56 10.16 -4.41 0.72
CA ILE A 56 11.58 -4.26 0.32
C ILE A 56 11.96 -2.78 0.41
N GLY A 57 12.69 -2.42 1.45
CA GLY A 57 13.06 -1.02 1.69
C GLY A 57 11.83 -0.11 1.77
N LYS A 58 11.70 0.80 0.80
CA LYS A 58 10.57 1.75 0.66
C LYS A 58 9.44 1.22 -0.24
N MET A 59 9.54 0.00 -0.76
CA MET A 59 8.51 -0.63 -1.61
C MET A 59 7.71 -1.67 -0.83
N VAL A 60 6.42 -1.74 -1.12
CA VAL A 60 5.48 -2.73 -0.60
C VAL A 60 4.80 -3.40 -1.79
N VAL A 61 4.72 -4.72 -1.77
CA VAL A 61 4.04 -5.52 -2.79
C VAL A 61 2.72 -6.02 -2.20
N LEU A 62 1.62 -5.68 -2.86
CA LEU A 62 0.26 -6.01 -2.43
C LEU A 62 -0.40 -6.89 -3.48
N TYR A 63 -1.15 -7.89 -3.03
CA TYR A 63 -1.90 -8.80 -3.89
C TYR A 63 -3.35 -8.92 -3.44
N ARG A 64 -4.30 -8.84 -4.38
CA ARG A 64 -5.71 -9.13 -4.13
C ARG A 64 -6.28 -9.91 -5.31
N PRO A 65 -6.59 -11.21 -5.16
CA PRO A 65 -7.33 -11.95 -6.17
C PRO A 65 -8.78 -11.43 -6.26
N PHE A 66 -9.39 -11.56 -7.44
CA PHE A 66 -10.81 -11.32 -7.64
C PHE A 66 -11.68 -12.38 -6.95
#